data_AF-A0A925NFJ5-F1
#
_entry.id   AF-A0A925NFJ5-F1
#
_cell.length_a   1.000
_cell.length_b   1.000
_cell.length_c   1.000
_cell.angle_alpha   90.00
_cell.angle_beta   90.00
_cell.angle_gamma   90.00
#
_symmetry.space_group_name_H-M   'P 1'
#
loop_
_entity.id
_entity.type
_entity.pdbx_description
1 polymer ?
#
loop_
_entity_poly.entity_id
_entity_poly.type
_entity_poly.pdbx_seq_one_letter_code
_entity_poly.pdbx_strand_id
1 'polypeptide(L)'
;MDESRGPAKRYGGKPFKKSGSGNSRPGYRVGGSRSSGPPSSSTAAEDLAEYILRVLARDPDALQFDRKMMGSRRCRLGVTCEPTITGRLIGKDGRTITALRNLVRAAASRHGKRVDIEIS
;
A
#
# COMPACT_ATOMS: atom_id res chain seq x y z
N MET A 1 49.29 -41.07 -19.95
CA MET A 1 48.57 -41.33 -21.21
C MET A 1 47.40 -42.24 -20.87
N ASP A 2 46.19 -41.70 -20.80
CA ASP A 2 44.99 -42.31 -21.39
C ASP A 2 43.87 -41.25 -21.39
N GLU A 3 43.61 -40.71 -22.58
CA GLU A 3 42.49 -39.85 -22.92
C GLU A 3 41.31 -40.72 -23.35
N SER A 4 40.10 -40.39 -22.89
CA SER A 4 38.81 -40.45 -23.61
C SER A 4 37.66 -40.83 -22.66
N ARG A 5 36.43 -40.29 -22.69
CA ARG A 5 35.72 -39.29 -23.52
C ARG A 5 34.36 -39.02 -22.83
N GLY A 6 33.92 -37.76 -22.79
CA GLY A 6 32.52 -37.35 -23.00
C GLY A 6 31.72 -36.81 -21.79
N PRO A 7 30.67 -35.97 -22.01
CA PRO A 7 30.46 -35.01 -23.09
C PRO A 7 30.21 -33.55 -22.59
N ALA A 8 30.06 -32.65 -23.56
CA ALA A 8 30.20 -31.20 -23.48
C ALA A 8 29.02 -30.41 -22.88
N LYS A 9 29.35 -29.27 -22.24
CA LYS A 9 28.42 -28.16 -21.96
C LYS A 9 28.00 -27.47 -23.25
N ARG A 10 26.70 -27.35 -23.52
CA ARG A 10 26.10 -26.23 -24.28
C ARG A 10 24.68 -25.95 -23.79
N TYR A 11 24.52 -24.91 -22.97
CA TYR A 11 23.23 -24.28 -22.73
C TYR A 11 22.87 -23.46 -23.98
N GLY A 12 22.17 -24.09 -24.93
CA GLY A 12 21.61 -23.45 -26.11
C GLY A 12 20.15 -23.06 -25.86
N GLY A 13 19.84 -21.78 -26.02
CA GLY A 13 18.51 -21.21 -25.82
C GLY A 13 17.44 -21.84 -26.73
N LYS A 14 16.23 -21.97 -26.20
CA LYS A 14 15.05 -22.35 -26.98
C LYS A 14 14.68 -21.19 -27.91
N PRO A 15 14.45 -21.43 -29.22
CA PRO A 15 13.84 -20.44 -30.08
C PRO A 15 12.36 -20.29 -29.76
N PHE A 16 11.92 -19.06 -29.48
CA PHE A 16 10.52 -18.72 -29.30
C PHE A 16 9.84 -18.66 -30.68
N LYS A 17 9.10 -19.71 -31.07
CA LYS A 17 8.30 -19.68 -32.30
C LYS A 17 7.00 -18.90 -32.06
N LYS A 18 6.94 -17.73 -32.67
CA LYS A 18 5.76 -16.89 -32.88
C LYS A 18 4.97 -17.47 -34.06
N SER A 19 3.76 -17.95 -33.82
CA SER A 19 2.74 -18.15 -34.86
C SER A 19 1.42 -17.67 -34.29
N GLY A 20 0.99 -16.50 -34.75
CA GLY A 20 -0.36 -16.02 -34.49
C GLY A 20 -1.38 -16.91 -35.19
N SER A 21 -2.52 -17.08 -34.54
CA SER A 21 -3.77 -17.45 -35.19
C SER A 21 -4.91 -17.10 -34.25
N GLY A 22 -5.89 -16.34 -34.75
CA GLY A 22 -7.24 -16.31 -34.20
C GLY A 22 -7.49 -15.29 -33.11
N ASN A 23 -7.52 -13.99 -33.44
CA ASN A 23 -8.30 -13.06 -32.64
C ASN A 23 -9.78 -13.21 -33.05
N SER A 24 -10.48 -14.13 -32.40
CA SER A 24 -11.92 -14.28 -32.57
C SER A 24 -12.60 -14.57 -31.24
N ARG A 25 -13.31 -13.52 -30.80
CA ARG A 25 -14.48 -13.46 -29.91
C ARG A 25 -14.22 -13.31 -28.41
N PRO A 26 -15.18 -12.75 -27.64
CA PRO A 26 -16.29 -11.84 -28.00
C PRO A 26 -16.26 -10.54 -27.19
N GLY A 27 -17.04 -9.56 -27.64
CA GLY A 27 -17.17 -8.26 -26.98
C GLY A 27 -17.79 -8.35 -25.58
N TYR A 28 -17.16 -7.64 -24.65
CA TYR A 28 -17.80 -7.18 -23.42
C TYR A 28 -18.09 -5.70 -23.60
N ARG A 29 -19.28 -5.39 -24.12
CA ARG A 29 -19.88 -4.07 -24.00
C ARG A 29 -20.89 -4.14 -22.85
N VAL A 30 -20.47 -3.72 -21.67
CA VAL A 30 -21.29 -3.30 -20.52
C VAL A 30 -20.59 -2.03 -20.05
N GLY A 31 -21.04 -0.82 -20.31
CA GLY A 31 -22.42 -0.36 -20.14
C GLY A 31 -22.66 -0.14 -18.66
N GLY A 32 -22.25 1.01 -18.13
CA GLY A 32 -22.66 1.44 -16.79
C GLY A 32 -21.54 2.10 -16.01
N SER A 33 -21.62 3.43 -15.95
CA SER A 33 -21.25 4.18 -14.75
C SER A 33 -21.81 3.45 -13.53
N ARG A 34 -20.91 2.85 -12.74
CA ARG A 34 -21.15 2.63 -11.32
C ARG A 34 -19.89 3.12 -10.66
N SER A 35 -19.99 4.32 -10.11
CA SER A 35 -19.23 4.76 -8.95
C SER A 35 -18.68 3.54 -8.20
N SER A 36 -17.37 3.31 -8.29
CA SER A 36 -16.73 2.58 -7.21
C SER A 36 -16.90 3.48 -6.00
N GLY A 37 -17.92 3.19 -5.18
CA GLY A 37 -17.95 3.69 -3.83
C GLY A 37 -16.58 3.45 -3.19
N PRO A 38 -16.15 4.31 -2.26
CA PRO A 38 -14.82 4.23 -1.67
C PRO A 38 -14.54 2.80 -1.21
N PRO A 39 -13.31 2.26 -1.39
CA PRO A 39 -12.99 0.91 -0.96
C PRO A 39 -13.26 0.80 0.54
N SER A 40 -14.33 0.08 0.90
CA SER A 40 -14.74 -0.13 2.29
C SER A 40 -13.88 -1.18 3.00
N SER A 41 -12.59 -1.26 2.65
CA SER A 41 -11.60 -2.07 3.35
C SER A 41 -10.83 -1.20 4.34
N SER A 42 -11.53 -0.35 5.12
CA SER A 42 -10.89 0.33 6.23
C SER A 42 -10.42 -0.74 7.22
N THR A 43 -9.18 -0.61 7.68
CA THR A 43 -8.73 -1.43 8.80
C THR A 43 -9.04 -0.69 10.09
N ALA A 44 -9.40 -1.43 11.13
CA ALA A 44 -9.58 -0.86 12.47
C ALA A 44 -8.36 -0.04 12.94
N ALA A 45 -7.15 -0.35 12.43
CA ALA A 45 -5.93 0.38 12.73
C ALA A 45 -5.82 1.75 12.04
N GLU A 46 -6.30 1.89 10.79
CA GLU A 46 -6.37 3.18 10.11
C GLU A 46 -7.40 4.09 10.76
N ASP A 47 -8.57 3.54 11.09
CA ASP A 47 -9.66 4.29 11.71
C ASP A 47 -9.25 4.76 13.12
N LEU A 48 -8.50 3.94 13.86
CA LEU A 48 -7.87 4.35 15.12
C LEU A 48 -6.88 5.50 14.93
N ALA A 49 -6.02 5.43 13.91
CA ALA A 49 -5.04 6.47 13.63
C ALA A 49 -5.73 7.81 13.32
N GLU A 50 -6.73 7.78 12.46
CA GLU A 50 -7.53 8.95 12.09
C GLU A 50 -8.25 9.55 13.30
N TYR A 51 -8.88 8.71 14.13
CA TYR A 51 -9.52 9.16 15.36
C TYR A 51 -8.55 9.89 16.29
N ILE A 52 -7.38 9.30 16.56
CA ILE A 52 -6.39 9.93 17.43
C ILE A 52 -5.88 11.24 16.83
N LEU A 53 -5.63 11.29 15.53
CA LEU A 53 -5.14 12.50 14.85
C LEU A 53 -6.16 13.64 14.92
N ARG A 54 -7.45 13.36 14.70
CA ARG A 54 -8.53 14.35 14.86
C ARG A 54 -8.59 14.90 16.28
N VAL A 55 -8.45 14.03 17.30
CA VAL A 55 -8.41 14.45 18.71
C VAL A 55 -7.19 15.33 18.99
N LEU A 56 -6.02 14.99 18.46
CA LEU A 56 -4.80 15.79 18.63
C LEU A 56 -4.89 17.16 17.92
N ALA A 57 -5.49 17.21 16.73
CA ALA A 57 -5.68 18.46 15.99
C ALA A 57 -6.65 19.43 16.67
N ARG A 58 -7.53 18.95 17.56
CA ARG A 58 -8.64 19.70 18.19
C ARG A 58 -9.69 20.25 17.23
N ASP A 59 -9.49 20.01 15.93
CA ASP A 59 -10.41 20.35 14.85
C ASP A 59 -10.40 19.19 13.86
N PRO A 60 -11.54 18.50 13.65
CA PRO A 60 -11.62 17.37 12.74
C PRO A 60 -11.54 17.78 11.25
N ASP A 61 -11.86 19.03 10.91
CA ASP A 61 -11.94 19.50 9.52
C ASP A 61 -10.59 20.05 9.01
N ALA A 62 -9.64 20.24 9.92
CA ALA A 62 -8.30 20.75 9.61
C ALA A 62 -7.29 19.67 9.18
N LEU A 63 -7.75 18.41 9.03
CA LEU A 63 -6.94 17.27 8.63
C LEU A 63 -7.52 16.61 7.38
N GLN A 64 -6.70 16.51 6.34
CA GLN A 64 -7.03 15.72 5.15
C GLN A 64 -6.33 14.36 5.21
N PHE A 65 -7.10 13.28 5.06
CA PHE A 65 -6.58 11.92 5.08
C PHE A 65 -6.58 11.31 3.69
N ASP A 66 -5.44 10.76 3.26
CA ASP A 66 -5.30 9.96 2.04
C ASP A 66 -4.93 8.52 2.40
N ARG A 67 -5.69 7.56 1.89
CA ARG A 67 -5.46 6.13 2.16
C ARG A 67 -5.06 5.43 0.88
N LYS A 68 -3.84 4.90 0.86
CA LYS A 68 -3.31 4.17 -0.29
C LYS A 68 -2.92 2.76 0.09
N MET A 69 -3.66 1.79 -0.45
CA MET A 69 -3.29 0.37 -0.34
C MET A 69 -2.07 0.08 -1.22
N MET A 70 -1.01 -0.41 -0.59
CA MET A 70 0.24 -0.85 -1.19
C MET A 70 0.24 -2.39 -1.20
N GLY A 71 -0.60 -2.99 -2.05
CA GLY A 71 -0.83 -4.45 -2.08
C GLY A 71 -1.81 -4.93 -1.01
N SER A 72 -1.83 -6.25 -0.74
CA SER A 72 -2.93 -6.87 0.04
C SER A 72 -2.85 -6.67 1.55
N ARG A 73 -1.68 -6.32 2.10
CA ARG A 73 -1.44 -6.25 3.56
C ARG A 73 -0.75 -4.96 4.03
N ARG A 74 -0.45 -4.02 3.13
CA ARG A 74 0.21 -2.75 3.48
C ARG A 74 -0.67 -1.58 3.10
N CYS A 75 -0.84 -0.64 4.01
CA CYS A 75 -1.56 0.60 3.79
C CYS A 75 -0.66 1.79 4.16
N ARG A 76 -0.70 2.84 3.34
CA ARG A 76 -0.10 4.13 3.64
C ARG A 76 -1.25 5.09 3.98
N LEU A 77 -1.18 5.68 5.16
CA LEU A 77 -2.08 6.74 5.60
C LEU A 77 -1.32 8.06 5.53
N GLY A 78 -1.62 8.86 4.51
CA GLY A 78 -1.16 10.23 4.36
C GLY A 78 -2.06 11.17 5.13
N VAL A 79 -1.45 12.14 5.80
CA VAL A 79 -2.14 13.17 6.58
C VAL A 79 -1.58 14.51 6.14
N THR A 80 -2.44 15.37 5.61
CA THR A 80 -2.09 16.74 5.23
C THR A 80 -2.78 17.70 6.20
N CYS A 81 -2.02 18.67 6.73
CA CYS A 81 -2.57 19.67 7.64
C CYS A 81 -1.77 20.98 7.63
N GLU A 82 -2.38 22.00 8.22
CA GLU A 82 -1.74 23.30 8.44
C GLU A 82 -0.48 23.17 9.32
N PRO A 83 0.58 23.98 9.08
CA PRO A 83 1.84 23.92 9.83
C PRO A 83 1.68 24.04 11.35
N THR A 84 0.71 24.86 11.79
CA THR A 84 0.36 25.04 13.21
C THR A 84 -0.13 23.75 13.86
N ILE A 85 -0.83 22.90 13.11
CA ILE A 85 -1.33 21.60 13.57
C ILE A 85 -0.23 20.55 13.49
N THR A 86 0.57 20.56 12.41
CA THR A 86 1.70 19.64 12.21
C THR A 86 2.63 19.62 13.42
N GLY A 87 3.01 20.78 13.96
CA GLY A 87 3.86 20.85 15.15
C GLY A 87 3.28 20.14 16.37
N ARG A 88 1.95 20.19 16.54
CA ARG A 88 1.24 19.50 17.63
C ARG A 88 1.18 18.00 17.42
N LEU A 89 0.96 17.54 16.18
CA LEU A 89 0.91 16.11 15.83
C LEU A 89 2.27 15.43 15.97
N ILE A 90 3.33 16.10 15.50
CA ILE A 90 4.71 15.64 15.64
C ILE A 90 5.07 15.56 17.14
N GLY A 91 4.73 16.62 17.88
CA GLY A 91 5.06 16.77 19.29
C GLY A 91 6.55 17.04 19.52
N LYS A 92 6.93 17.25 20.78
CA LYS A 92 8.31 17.57 21.15
C LYS A 92 9.26 16.41 20.76
N ASP A 93 10.28 16.72 19.96
CA ASP A 93 11.26 15.76 19.42
C ASP A 93 10.64 14.62 18.57
N GLY A 94 9.43 14.81 18.05
CA GLY A 94 8.73 13.76 17.30
C GLY A 94 8.23 12.59 18.16
N ARG A 95 8.19 12.75 19.50
CA ARG A 95 7.76 11.69 20.42
C ARG A 95 6.30 11.28 20.21
N THR A 96 5.41 12.23 19.97
CA THR A 96 3.98 11.97 19.77
C THR A 96 3.75 11.15 18.51
N ILE A 97 4.31 11.58 17.37
CA ILE A 97 4.13 10.85 16.11
C ILE A 97 4.80 9.46 16.14
N THR A 98 5.93 9.33 16.83
CA THR A 98 6.62 8.04 16.99
C THR A 98 5.78 7.07 17.81
N ALA A 99 5.21 7.52 18.93
CA ALA A 99 4.31 6.72 19.76
C ALA A 99 3.06 6.30 18.98
N LEU A 100 2.45 7.23 18.22
CA LEU A 100 1.29 6.95 17.39
C LEU A 100 1.60 5.89 16.32
N ARG A 101 2.72 6.01 15.61
CA ARG A 101 3.16 5.02 14.60
C ARG A 101 3.34 3.65 15.23
N ASN A 102 3.94 3.56 16.40
CA ASN A 102 4.14 2.30 17.10
C ASN A 102 2.80 1.68 17.55
N LEU A 103 1.90 2.49 18.09
CA LEU A 103 0.56 2.06 18.50
C LEU A 103 -0.23 1.48 17.31
N VAL A 104 -0.26 2.20 16.20
CA VAL A 104 -1.01 1.79 15.00
C VAL A 104 -0.38 0.55 14.37
N ARG A 105 0.96 0.45 14.34
CA ARG A 105 1.65 -0.78 13.91
C ARG A 105 1.32 -1.98 14.80
N ALA A 106 1.27 -1.80 16.12
CA ALA A 106 0.91 -2.86 17.05
C ALA A 106 -0.57 -3.28 16.89
N ALA A 107 -1.47 -2.33 16.62
CA ALA A 107 -2.87 -2.64 16.33
C ALA A 107 -3.02 -3.41 15.00
N ALA A 108 -2.30 -2.98 13.95
CA ALA A 108 -2.34 -3.60 12.63
C ALA A 108 -1.69 -5.00 12.60
N SER A 109 -0.67 -5.23 13.43
CA SER A 109 0.07 -6.50 13.47
C SER A 109 -0.81 -7.68 13.86
N ARG A 110 -1.81 -7.45 14.73
CA ARG A 110 -2.82 -8.46 15.11
C ARG A 110 -3.60 -9.01 13.91
N HIS A 111 -3.73 -8.22 12.85
CA HIS A 111 -4.42 -8.60 11.62
C HIS A 111 -3.45 -9.00 10.49
N GLY A 112 -2.15 -9.14 10.78
CA GLY A 112 -1.13 -9.42 9.77
C GLY A 112 -0.96 -8.29 8.74
N LYS A 113 -1.38 -7.07 9.08
CA LYS A 113 -1.32 -5.89 8.22
C LYS A 113 -0.22 -4.94 8.70
N ARG A 114 0.24 -4.07 7.80
CA ARG A 114 1.18 -2.98 8.08
C ARG A 114 0.55 -1.66 7.67
N VAL A 115 0.52 -0.71 8.59
CA VAL A 115 0.08 0.65 8.33
C VAL A 115 1.25 1.58 8.58
N ASP A 116 1.58 2.40 7.58
CA ASP A 116 2.62 3.42 7.67
C ASP A 116 1.94 4.80 7.62
N ILE A 117 2.24 5.66 8.60
CA ILE A 117 1.66 7.01 8.72
C ILE A 117 2.68 8.03 8.24
N GLU A 118 2.25 8.86 7.31
CA GLU A 118 3.01 9.99 6.78
C GLU A 118 2.26 11.29 7.07
N ILE A 119 3.01 12.29 7.54
CA ILE A 119 2.50 13.64 7.76
C ILE A 119 3.21 14.52 6.74
N SER A 120 2.43 15.28 5.98
CA SER A 120 2.89 16.26 4.97
C SER A 120 2.42 17.66 5.35
#